data_AF-A0AAW8N835-F1
#
_entry.id   AF-A0AAW8N835-F1
#
_cell.length_a   1.000
_cell.length_b   1.000
_cell.length_c   1.000
_cell.angle_alpha   90.00
_cell.angle_beta   90.00
_cell.angle_gamma   90.00
#
_symmetry.space_group_name_H-M   'P 1'
#
loop_
_entity.id
_entity.type
_entity.pdbx_description
1 polymer ?
#
loop_
_entity_poly.entity_id
_entity_poly.type
_entity_poly.pdbx_seq_one_letter_code
_entity_poly.pdbx_strand_id
1 'polypeptide(L)' 'MKAENPSTPAGGVPPQPDGARPDLSNATIREDLAGRGRCALVHLPTGRTCLLQLRHHGPCEFHRPQEADDVVAGG' A
#
# COMPACT_ATOMS: atom_id res chain seq x y z
N MET A 1 21.01 27.98 -47.38
CA MET A 1 21.01 26.53 -47.09
C MET A 1 22.27 26.19 -46.29
N LYS A 2 22.16 25.94 -44.98
CA LYS A 2 23.14 25.18 -44.17
C LYS A 2 22.38 24.43 -43.07
N ALA A 3 22.85 23.22 -42.85
CA ALA A 3 22.11 22.06 -42.39
C ALA A 3 21.79 22.10 -40.89
N GLU A 4 20.62 21.54 -40.61
CA GLU A 4 20.06 21.26 -39.30
C GLU A 4 20.90 20.32 -38.42
N ASN A 5 20.79 20.62 -37.13
CA ASN A 5 21.20 19.89 -35.94
C ASN A 5 20.68 18.43 -35.89
N PRO A 6 21.51 17.44 -35.51
CA PRO A 6 21.02 16.25 -34.85
C PRO A 6 21.38 16.31 -33.36
N SER A 7 20.48 16.87 -32.56
CA SER A 7 20.48 16.65 -31.12
C SER A 7 19.96 15.25 -30.91
N THR A 8 20.86 14.36 -30.52
CA THR A 8 20.56 13.03 -30.02
C THR A 8 19.63 13.14 -28.80
N PRO A 9 18.38 12.63 -28.80
CA PRO A 9 17.78 12.18 -27.56
C PRO A 9 18.18 10.71 -27.41
N ALA A 10 19.31 10.49 -26.75
CA ALA A 10 19.70 9.15 -26.33
C ALA A 10 18.63 8.63 -25.36
N GLY A 11 17.96 7.56 -25.78
CA GLY A 11 17.30 6.61 -24.89
C GLY A 11 16.14 7.17 -24.10
N GLY A 12 14.93 7.01 -24.65
CA GLY A 12 13.71 7.13 -23.86
C GLY A 12 13.81 6.28 -22.60
N VAL A 13 13.97 6.95 -21.46
CA VAL A 13 13.50 6.42 -20.20
C VAL A 13 12.02 6.11 -20.42
N PRO A 14 11.52 4.90 -20.10
CA PRO A 14 10.08 4.72 -20.08
C PRO A 14 9.49 5.83 -19.20
N PRO A 15 8.31 6.39 -19.51
CA PRO A 15 7.60 7.21 -18.55
C PRO A 15 7.33 6.30 -17.35
N GLN A 16 8.23 6.35 -16.37
CA GLN A 16 7.92 5.92 -15.02
C GLN A 16 6.69 6.74 -14.66
N PRO A 17 5.60 6.12 -14.19
CA PRO A 17 4.39 6.86 -13.85
C PRO A 17 4.80 7.95 -12.85
N ASP A 18 4.71 9.19 -13.30
CA ASP A 18 4.87 10.40 -12.50
C ASP A 18 3.86 10.29 -11.34
N GLY A 19 4.34 9.91 -10.15
CA GLY A 19 3.52 9.79 -8.95
C GLY A 19 3.65 8.50 -8.14
N ALA A 20 4.31 7.44 -8.63
CA ALA A 20 4.55 6.26 -7.80
C ALA A 20 5.86 6.41 -7.02
N ARG A 21 5.86 7.20 -5.95
CA ARG A 21 6.84 6.98 -4.87
C ARG A 21 6.50 5.59 -4.31
N PRO A 22 7.32 4.54 -4.48
CA PRO A 22 6.99 3.21 -3.92
C PRO A 22 6.91 3.24 -2.38
N ASP A 23 7.45 4.29 -1.76
CA ASP A 23 7.31 4.62 -0.34
C ASP A 23 5.89 5.06 0.07
N LEU A 24 5.01 5.38 -0.90
CA LEU A 24 3.64 5.83 -0.68
C LEU A 24 2.58 4.82 -1.16
N SER A 25 2.98 3.63 -1.62
CA SER A 25 2.03 2.51 -1.69
C SER A 25 1.71 2.12 -0.25
N ASN A 26 0.66 2.77 0.28
CA ASN A 26 0.18 2.78 1.66
C ASN A 26 -0.33 1.38 2.09
N ALA A 27 0.53 0.37 2.08
CA ALA A 27 0.24 -1.00 2.52
C ALA A 27 0.07 -1.12 4.05
N THR A 28 -0.17 0.00 4.74
CA THR A 28 -0.51 0.05 6.15
C THR A 28 -1.98 -0.30 6.38
N ILE A 29 -2.81 -0.48 5.35
CA ILE A 29 -4.21 -0.89 5.53
C ILE A 29 -4.48 -2.17 4.73
N ARG A 30 -4.98 -3.22 5.39
CA ARG A 30 -5.51 -4.43 4.73
C ARG A 30 -6.95 -4.19 4.27
N GLU A 31 -7.11 -3.88 3.00
CA GLU A 31 -8.42 -3.55 2.42
C GLU A 31 -9.49 -4.63 2.65
N ASP A 32 -9.13 -5.92 2.68
CA ASP A 32 -10.09 -7.00 2.95
C ASP A 32 -10.75 -6.87 4.33
N LEU A 33 -9.95 -6.53 5.35
CA LEU A 33 -10.44 -6.28 6.70
C LEU A 33 -11.16 -4.93 6.80
N ALA A 34 -10.68 -3.92 6.07
CA ALA A 34 -11.31 -2.60 6.04
C ALA A 34 -12.71 -2.66 5.43
N GLY A 35 -12.90 -3.46 4.36
CA GLY A 35 -14.20 -3.74 3.74
C GLY A 35 -15.19 -4.42 4.68
N ARG A 36 -14.68 -5.20 5.65
CA ARG A 36 -15.46 -5.81 6.74
C ARG A 36 -15.73 -4.84 7.91
N GLY A 37 -15.39 -3.56 7.78
CA GLY A 37 -15.57 -2.54 8.81
C GLY A 37 -14.56 -2.62 9.95
N ARG A 38 -13.38 -3.21 9.73
CA ARG A 38 -12.27 -3.22 10.70
C ARG A 38 -11.30 -2.06 10.46
N CYS A 39 -10.49 -1.76 11.47
CA CYS A 39 -9.42 -0.76 11.40
C CYS A 39 -8.37 -1.14 10.36
N ALA A 40 -8.08 -2.43 10.23
CA ALA A 40 -7.22 -3.01 9.18
C ALA A 40 -5.79 -2.44 9.12
N LEU A 41 -5.36 -1.70 10.14
CA LEU A 41 -4.03 -1.13 10.21
C LEU A 41 -2.97 -2.23 10.34
N VAL A 42 -2.05 -2.31 9.40
CA VAL A 42 -0.93 -3.23 9.32
C VAL A 42 0.32 -2.55 9.86
N HIS A 43 0.93 -3.18 10.86
CA HIS A 43 2.26 -2.85 11.32
C HIS A 43 3.29 -3.52 10.41
N LEU A 44 3.74 -2.81 9.38
CA LEU A 44 4.69 -3.29 8.36
C LEU A 44 5.93 -4.02 8.92
N PRO A 45 6.58 -3.57 10.02
CA PRO A 45 7.75 -4.28 10.56
C PRO A 45 7.45 -5.69 11.09
N THR A 46 6.22 -5.97 11.51
CA THR A 46 5.85 -7.25 12.16
C THR A 46 4.77 -8.01 11.39
N GLY A 47 4.20 -7.42 10.33
CA GLY A 47 3.07 -7.97 9.58
C GLY A 47 1.78 -8.11 10.40
N ARG A 48 1.72 -7.53 11.60
CA ARG A 48 0.54 -7.63 12.47
C ARG A 48 -0.55 -6.69 11.99
N THR A 49 -1.81 -7.10 12.10
CA THR A 49 -2.95 -6.32 11.64
C THR A 49 -3.94 -6.03 12.76
N CYS A 50 -4.49 -4.82 12.79
CA CYS A 50 -5.54 -4.45 13.72
C CYS A 50 -6.90 -5.00 13.28
N LEU A 51 -7.51 -5.79 14.16
CA LEU A 51 -8.80 -6.44 13.94
C LEU A 51 -9.96 -5.75 14.67
N LEU A 52 -9.71 -4.63 15.34
CA LEU A 52 -10.76 -3.83 15.96
C LEU A 52 -11.66 -3.19 14.90
N GLN A 53 -12.84 -2.73 15.31
CA GLN A 53 -13.73 -1.99 14.42
C GLN A 53 -13.07 -0.71 13.90
N LEU A 54 -13.49 -0.29 12.71
CA LEU A 54 -13.10 0.99 12.16
C LEU A 54 -13.44 2.12 13.17
N ARG A 55 -12.45 2.98 13.48
CA ARG A 55 -12.56 4.08 14.48
C ARG A 55 -12.86 3.61 15.92
N HIS A 56 -12.30 2.48 16.34
CA HIS A 56 -12.36 2.03 17.73
C HIS A 56 -11.76 3.07 18.72
N HIS A 57 -12.22 3.04 19.97
CA HIS A 57 -11.67 3.87 21.04
C HIS A 57 -10.47 3.16 21.70
N GLY A 58 -9.32 3.83 21.76
CA GLY A 58 -8.08 3.28 22.33
C GLY A 58 -7.00 2.95 21.27
N PRO A 59 -5.85 2.41 21.70
CA PRO A 59 -4.76 2.05 20.79
C PRO A 59 -5.11 0.85 19.90
N CYS A 60 -4.47 0.74 18.74
CA CYS A 60 -4.66 -0.40 17.85
C CYS A 60 -4.16 -1.70 18.50
N GLU A 61 -5.03 -2.69 18.59
CA GLU A 61 -4.69 -4.06 18.96
C GLU A 61 -4.19 -4.80 17.73
N PHE A 62 -2.88 -5.03 17.65
CA PHE A 62 -2.22 -5.65 16.51
C PHE A 62 -2.14 -7.18 16.69
N HIS A 63 -2.94 -7.92 15.93
CA HIS A 63 -2.97 -9.38 15.93
C HIS A 63 -2.02 -9.97 14.89
N ARG A 64 -1.69 -11.26 15.06
CA ARG A 64 -0.86 -11.98 14.08
C ARG A 64 -1.55 -12.03 12.71
N PRO A 65 -0.76 -12.11 11.62
CA PRO A 65 -1.32 -12.24 10.28
C PRO A 65 -2.24 -13.45 10.14
N GLN A 66 -1.98 -14.59 10.80
CA GLN A 66 -2.88 -15.74 10.80
C GLN A 66 -4.26 -15.43 11.41
N GLU A 67 -4.32 -14.77 12.57
CA GLU A 67 -5.61 -14.37 13.18
C GLU A 67 -6.39 -13.42 12.27
N ALA A 68 -5.65 -12.53 11.62
CA ALA A 68 -6.21 -11.57 10.68
C ALA A 68 -6.69 -12.23 9.38
N ASP A 69 -6.07 -13.34 8.98
CA ASP A 69 -6.49 -14.18 7.86
C ASP A 69 -7.73 -15.02 8.21
N ASP A 70 -7.79 -15.57 9.42
CA ASP A 70 -8.95 -16.31 9.92
C ASP A 70 -10.22 -15.45 9.93
N VAL A 71 -10.12 -14.18 10.36
CA VAL A 71 -11.24 -13.21 10.30
C VAL A 71 -11.69 -12.91 8.87
N VAL A 72 -10.80 -13.04 7.88
CA VAL A 72 -11.12 -12.90 6.46
C VAL A 72 -11.72 -14.20 5.90
N ALA A 73 -11.17 -15.35 6.25
CA ALA A 73 -11.59 -16.65 5.74
C ALA A 73 -12.91 -17.15 6.36
N GLY A 74 -13.21 -16.76 7.60
CA GLY A 74 -14.35 -17.26 8.39
C GLY A 74 -15.61 -16.37 8.41
N GLY A 75 -15.66 -15.31 7.61
CA GLY A 75 -16.80 -14.38 7.57
C GLY A 75 -17.53 -14.38 6.25
#